data_AF-A0A9W9PEL7-F1
#
_entry.id   AF-A0A9W9PEL7-F1
#
_cell.length_a   1.000
_cell.length_b   1.000
_cell.length_c   1.000
_cell.angle_alpha   90.00
_cell.angle_beta   90.00
_cell.angle_gamma   90.00
#
_symmetry.space_group_name_H-M   'P 1'
#
loop_
_entity.id
_entity.type
_entity.pdbx_description
1 polymer ?
#
loop_
_entity_poly.entity_id
_entity_poly.type
_entity_poly.pdbx_seq_one_letter_code
_entity_poly.pdbx_strand_id
1 'polypeptide(L)'
;MSLLTVSLSLLAAVQAATVHPVQTTGGCSSLPQYDSKTGIAGPWTITVDQCQNTTATDNVCSMEGFGNEAIYFLQQGDTGVEKGYIGIVDRNDRAKNPLRCNDATNSFEAYVPSGVSGYKWKSANISDYPYSAVLMWGLGQYSLPIETYYHYQDDVKQDGIFLGSHNVTTWGIQRQAGSAGSAGNPYWLLRLLGPNSENPSNGELLSDGEYRTFIRVDGS
;
A
#
# COMPACT_ATOMS: atom_id res chain seq x y z
N MET A 1 -17.88 -60.38 11.88
CA MET A 1 -18.50 -59.04 12.04
C MET A 1 -17.39 -58.01 11.89
N SER A 2 -17.22 -57.45 10.70
CA SER A 2 -16.23 -56.39 10.45
C SER A 2 -16.85 -55.03 10.71
N LEU A 3 -16.24 -54.26 11.63
CA LEU A 3 -16.58 -52.85 11.87
C LEU A 3 -15.91 -51.98 10.80
N LEU A 4 -16.71 -51.28 10.01
CA LEU A 4 -16.28 -50.18 9.15
C LEU A 4 -16.31 -48.88 9.96
N THR A 5 -15.15 -48.38 10.35
CA THR A 5 -14.99 -47.02 10.87
C THR A 5 -14.95 -46.04 9.69
N VAL A 6 -16.03 -45.29 9.52
CA VAL A 6 -16.07 -44.14 8.60
C VAL A 6 -15.44 -42.96 9.32
N SER A 7 -14.21 -42.62 8.95
CA SER A 7 -13.55 -41.40 9.39
C SER A 7 -14.19 -40.21 8.68
N LEU A 8 -15.03 -39.47 9.39
CA LEU A 8 -15.58 -38.20 8.94
C LEU A 8 -14.47 -37.14 9.04
N SER A 9 -13.80 -36.85 7.92
CA SER A 9 -12.88 -35.70 7.84
C SER A 9 -13.70 -34.42 7.85
N LEU A 10 -13.83 -33.77 9.01
CA LEU A 10 -14.31 -32.38 9.08
C LEU A 10 -13.28 -31.49 8.39
N LEU A 11 -13.54 -31.13 7.13
CA LEU A 11 -12.96 -29.94 6.52
C LEU A 11 -13.53 -28.73 7.26
N ALA A 12 -12.85 -28.29 8.31
CA ALA A 12 -13.06 -26.98 8.88
C ALA A 12 -12.67 -25.96 7.80
N ALA A 13 -13.68 -25.35 7.17
CA ALA A 13 -13.47 -24.13 6.41
C ALA A 13 -13.01 -23.06 7.41
N VAL A 14 -11.70 -22.86 7.53
CA VAL A 14 -11.14 -21.70 8.21
C VAL A 14 -11.61 -20.50 7.40
N GLN A 15 -12.70 -19.85 7.83
CA GLN A 15 -13.02 -18.52 7.32
C GLN A 15 -11.82 -17.65 7.68
N ALA A 16 -11.15 -17.08 6.68
CA ALA A 16 -10.12 -16.08 6.92
C ALA A 16 -10.78 -14.95 7.72
N ALA A 17 -10.37 -14.76 8.97
CA ALA A 17 -11.01 -13.81 9.86
C ALA A 17 -10.92 -12.41 9.25
N THR A 18 -12.04 -11.69 9.26
CA THR A 18 -12.17 -10.40 8.56
C THR A 18 -11.42 -9.34 9.33
N VAL A 19 -10.60 -8.55 8.63
CA VAL A 19 -9.89 -7.41 9.23
C VAL A 19 -10.82 -6.21 9.33
N HIS A 20 -10.88 -5.63 10.52
CA HIS A 20 -11.62 -4.41 10.83
C HIS A 20 -10.64 -3.25 11.04
N PRO A 21 -10.58 -2.27 10.12
CA PRO A 21 -9.75 -1.09 10.30
C PRO A 21 -10.40 -0.09 11.25
N VAL A 22 -9.61 0.46 12.16
CA VAL A 22 -9.98 1.56 13.07
C VAL A 22 -8.98 2.68 12.87
N GLN A 23 -9.45 3.84 12.41
CA GLN A 23 -8.58 4.99 12.14
C GLN A 23 -7.80 5.40 13.40
N THR A 24 -6.51 5.69 13.24
CA THR A 24 -5.70 6.21 14.34
C THR A 24 -6.16 7.62 14.70
N THR A 25 -5.95 7.99 15.97
CA THR A 25 -6.23 9.35 16.46
C THR A 25 -4.93 10.05 16.80
N GLY A 26 -4.85 11.36 16.57
CA GLY A 26 -3.68 12.17 16.95
C GLY A 26 -2.74 12.55 15.81
N GLY A 27 -3.10 12.28 14.54
CA GLY A 27 -2.30 12.70 13.39
C GLY A 27 -0.91 12.05 13.39
N CYS A 28 0.14 12.81 13.07
CA CYS A 28 1.50 12.27 13.01
C CYS A 28 2.01 11.77 14.36
N SER A 29 1.49 12.27 15.48
CA SER A 29 1.89 11.82 16.82
C SER A 29 1.55 10.36 17.12
N SER A 30 0.66 9.75 16.34
CA SER A 30 0.31 8.34 16.43
C SER A 30 1.28 7.41 15.69
N LEU A 31 2.20 7.97 14.90
CA LEU A 31 3.12 7.23 14.03
C LEU A 31 4.50 7.05 14.68
N PRO A 32 5.27 6.02 14.24
CA PRO A 32 6.60 5.77 14.76
C PRO A 32 7.54 6.96 14.54
N GLN A 33 8.53 7.09 15.44
CA GLN A 33 9.58 8.12 15.37
C GLN A 33 9.03 9.57 15.35
N TYR A 34 7.89 9.81 15.98
CA TYR A 34 7.37 11.17 16.12
C TYR A 34 8.27 12.04 17.01
N ASP A 35 8.67 13.20 16.47
CA ASP A 35 9.37 14.25 17.19
C ASP A 35 8.43 15.44 17.45
N SER A 36 8.01 15.55 18.71
CA SER A 36 7.16 16.65 19.20
C SER A 36 7.72 18.07 18.97
N LYS A 37 9.04 18.23 18.76
CA LYS A 37 9.64 19.54 18.50
C LYS A 37 9.45 20.00 17.06
N THR A 38 9.44 19.07 16.13
CA THR A 38 9.34 19.35 14.69
C THR A 38 7.95 19.04 14.13
N GLY A 39 7.13 18.26 14.84
CA GLY A 39 5.84 17.78 14.34
C GLY A 39 5.97 16.74 13.22
N ILE A 40 7.12 16.08 13.13
CA ILE A 40 7.42 15.10 12.08
C ILE A 40 7.44 13.69 12.69
N ALA A 41 6.80 12.73 12.02
CA ALA A 41 6.98 11.30 12.29
C ALA A 41 7.67 10.60 11.12
N GLY A 42 8.78 9.92 11.40
CA GLY A 42 9.65 9.29 10.42
C GLY A 42 11.09 9.82 10.48
N PRO A 43 11.96 9.43 9.52
CA PRO A 43 11.63 8.72 8.29
C PRO A 43 11.42 7.20 8.48
N TRP A 44 10.35 6.68 7.89
CA TRP A 44 10.04 5.25 7.85
C TRP A 44 9.80 4.78 6.41
N THR A 45 9.56 3.47 6.23
CA THR A 45 9.18 2.88 4.93
C THR A 45 7.81 2.20 5.05
N ILE A 46 7.18 1.85 3.92
CA ILE A 46 6.02 0.94 3.96
C ILE A 46 6.39 -0.43 3.46
N THR A 47 5.67 -1.42 3.96
CA THR A 47 5.91 -2.84 3.71
C THR A 47 4.61 -3.56 3.38
N VAL A 48 4.68 -4.49 2.41
CA VAL A 48 3.61 -5.42 2.07
C VAL A 48 3.35 -6.37 3.23
N ASP A 49 2.11 -6.44 3.70
CA ASP A 49 1.70 -7.26 4.85
C ASP A 49 0.43 -8.08 4.51
N GLN A 50 0.45 -9.37 4.87
CA GLN A 50 -0.62 -10.34 4.62
C GLN A 50 -1.05 -10.39 3.15
N CYS A 51 -0.08 -10.41 2.25
CA CYS A 51 -0.34 -10.50 0.84
C CYS A 51 -0.89 -11.88 0.43
N GLN A 52 -1.88 -11.88 -0.44
CA GLN A 52 -2.60 -13.05 -0.90
C GLN A 52 -2.69 -13.06 -2.42
N ASN A 53 -2.18 -14.12 -3.04
CA ASN A 53 -2.46 -14.43 -4.44
C ASN A 53 -3.75 -15.26 -4.50
N THR A 54 -4.89 -14.61 -4.68
CA THR A 54 -6.22 -15.25 -4.66
C THR A 54 -6.46 -16.24 -5.80
N THR A 55 -5.56 -16.31 -6.79
CA THR A 55 -5.61 -17.27 -7.90
C THR A 55 -4.74 -18.52 -7.67
N ALA A 56 -3.83 -18.48 -6.70
CA ALA A 56 -2.99 -19.62 -6.35
C ALA A 56 -3.71 -20.55 -5.36
N THR A 57 -3.52 -21.87 -5.51
CA THR A 57 -4.15 -22.89 -4.67
C THR A 57 -3.83 -22.73 -3.18
N ASP A 58 -2.66 -22.20 -2.85
CA ASP A 58 -2.16 -21.98 -1.49
C ASP A 58 -2.20 -20.50 -1.04
N ASN A 59 -2.73 -19.62 -1.88
CA ASN A 59 -2.74 -18.16 -1.70
C ASN A 59 -1.36 -17.51 -1.51
N VAL A 60 -0.27 -18.20 -1.79
CA VAL A 60 1.08 -17.70 -1.47
C VAL A 60 1.43 -16.49 -2.34
N CYS A 61 1.85 -15.42 -1.67
CA CYS A 61 2.33 -14.20 -2.30
C CYS A 61 3.85 -14.07 -2.15
N SER A 62 4.57 -13.93 -3.26
CA SER A 62 6.04 -13.92 -3.30
C SER A 62 6.71 -12.62 -2.84
N MET A 63 5.92 -11.61 -2.50
CA MET A 63 6.38 -10.23 -2.21
C MET A 63 6.00 -9.76 -0.80
N GLU A 64 5.58 -10.68 0.06
CA GLU A 64 5.41 -10.41 1.48
C GLU A 64 6.68 -9.78 2.07
N GLY A 65 6.53 -8.70 2.83
CA GLY A 65 7.66 -8.00 3.42
C GLY A 65 8.42 -7.06 2.47
N PHE A 66 7.99 -6.87 1.23
CA PHE A 66 8.68 -5.98 0.28
C PHE A 66 8.35 -4.52 0.57
N GLY A 67 9.37 -3.66 0.51
CA GLY A 67 9.24 -2.22 0.79
C GLY A 67 9.01 -1.32 -0.43
N ASN A 68 8.82 -0.02 -0.20
CA ASN A 68 8.47 0.93 -1.27
C ASN A 68 9.62 1.51 -2.11
N GLU A 69 9.25 1.97 -3.31
CA GLU A 69 10.07 2.75 -4.23
C GLU A 69 9.25 3.92 -4.78
N ALA A 70 9.93 5.03 -5.11
CA ALA A 70 9.36 6.14 -5.84
C ALA A 70 9.63 5.99 -7.34
N ILE A 71 8.58 5.78 -8.14
CA ILE A 71 8.66 5.63 -9.59
C ILE A 71 8.13 6.89 -10.27
N TYR A 72 8.99 7.66 -10.94
CA TYR A 72 8.53 8.86 -11.64
C TYR A 72 8.04 8.56 -13.05
N PHE A 73 7.30 9.48 -13.65
CA PHE A 73 7.05 9.46 -15.09
C PHE A 73 7.18 10.87 -15.65
N LEU A 74 7.62 10.93 -16.90
CA LEU A 74 7.76 12.17 -17.66
C LEU A 74 6.66 12.19 -18.72
N GLN A 75 5.93 13.29 -18.80
CA GLN A 75 5.02 13.57 -19.88
C GLN A 75 5.72 14.43 -20.95
N GLN A 76 5.17 14.37 -22.17
CA GLN A 76 5.70 15.19 -23.26
C GLN A 76 5.57 16.67 -22.91
N GLY A 77 6.70 17.39 -22.92
CA GLY A 77 6.77 18.80 -22.57
C GLY A 77 7.19 19.07 -21.12
N ASP A 78 7.32 18.04 -20.29
CA ASP A 78 7.84 18.19 -18.93
C ASP A 78 9.30 18.67 -18.96
N THR A 79 9.62 19.66 -18.15
CA THR A 79 10.99 20.17 -17.96
C THR A 79 11.71 19.52 -16.78
N GLY A 80 11.05 18.61 -16.07
CA GLY A 80 11.56 17.86 -14.94
C GLY A 80 10.52 16.93 -14.33
N VAL A 81 10.92 16.22 -13.28
CA VAL A 81 10.04 15.29 -12.55
C VAL A 81 9.12 16.05 -11.59
N GLU A 82 7.81 15.90 -11.79
CA GLU A 82 6.80 16.54 -10.94
C GLU A 82 5.88 15.54 -10.22
N LYS A 83 5.72 14.34 -10.76
CA LYS A 83 4.76 13.33 -10.31
C LYS A 83 5.25 11.90 -10.53
N GLY A 84 4.60 10.97 -9.85
CA GLY A 84 4.96 9.56 -9.90
C GLY A 84 4.12 8.69 -8.97
N TYR A 85 4.46 7.42 -8.91
CA TYR A 85 3.83 6.39 -8.10
C TYR A 85 4.71 6.01 -6.91
N ILE A 86 4.13 5.90 -5.72
CA ILE A 86 4.78 5.17 -4.63
C ILE A 86 4.38 3.70 -4.80
N GLY A 87 5.28 2.92 -5.37
CA GLY A 87 5.09 1.48 -5.59
C GLY A 87 5.89 0.65 -4.60
N ILE A 88 5.93 -0.66 -4.82
CA ILE A 88 6.76 -1.63 -4.10
C ILE A 88 7.85 -2.14 -5.04
N VAL A 89 9.06 -2.31 -4.51
CA VAL A 89 10.21 -2.84 -5.27
C VAL A 89 9.91 -4.24 -5.81
N ASP A 90 10.52 -4.65 -6.92
CA ASP A 90 10.49 -6.04 -7.40
C ASP A 90 11.47 -6.96 -6.65
N ARG A 91 12.42 -6.39 -5.89
CA ARG A 91 13.37 -7.12 -5.04
C ARG A 91 13.59 -6.40 -3.72
N ASN A 92 13.47 -7.14 -2.62
CA ASN A 92 13.48 -6.51 -1.30
C ASN A 92 14.85 -5.95 -0.86
N ASP A 93 15.95 -6.31 -1.50
CA ASP A 93 17.28 -5.79 -1.20
C ASP A 93 17.56 -4.39 -1.79
N ARG A 94 16.61 -3.81 -2.54
CA ARG A 94 16.74 -2.45 -3.08
C ARG A 94 16.62 -1.36 -2.02
N ALA A 95 17.24 -0.22 -2.28
CA ALA A 95 17.03 0.97 -1.47
C ALA A 95 15.54 1.39 -1.52
N LYS A 96 15.02 1.82 -0.36
CA LYS A 96 13.63 2.26 -0.21
C LYS A 96 13.58 3.77 -0.06
N ASN A 97 12.55 4.40 -0.60
CA ASN A 97 12.36 5.83 -0.42
C ASN A 97 11.78 6.11 0.96
N PRO A 98 12.37 7.02 1.75
CA PRO A 98 11.81 7.33 3.05
C PRO A 98 10.50 8.10 2.89
N LEU A 99 9.59 7.82 3.81
CA LEU A 99 8.33 8.52 3.98
C LEU A 99 8.27 9.16 5.37
N ARG A 100 7.41 10.16 5.51
CA ARG A 100 7.14 10.81 6.80
C ARG A 100 5.72 11.35 6.86
N CYS A 101 5.28 11.66 8.06
CA CYS A 101 4.11 12.49 8.30
C CYS A 101 4.57 13.85 8.84
N ASN A 102 3.88 14.92 8.43
CA ASN A 102 4.19 16.30 8.81
C ASN A 102 2.94 17.03 9.31
N ASP A 103 2.87 17.30 10.61
CA ASP A 103 1.73 17.97 11.25
C ASP A 103 1.57 19.42 10.75
N ALA A 104 2.67 20.12 10.45
CA ALA A 104 2.61 21.52 10.03
C ALA A 104 1.87 21.72 8.70
N THR A 105 1.91 20.71 7.84
CA THR A 105 1.24 20.69 6.53
C THR A 105 0.09 19.69 6.47
N ASN A 106 -0.20 18.99 7.57
CA ASN A 106 -1.15 17.89 7.66
C ASN A 106 -1.02 16.90 6.48
N SER A 107 0.21 16.51 6.17
CA SER A 107 0.54 15.73 4.97
C SER A 107 1.32 14.48 5.30
N PHE A 108 1.01 13.44 4.53
CA PHE A 108 1.89 12.30 4.34
C PHE A 108 2.82 12.60 3.18
N GLU A 109 4.12 12.39 3.35
CA GLU A 109 5.14 12.83 2.40
C GLU A 109 6.10 11.71 2.07
N ALA A 110 6.55 11.68 0.82
CA ALA A 110 7.61 10.79 0.35
C ALA A 110 8.80 11.62 -0.13
N TYR A 111 10.01 11.13 0.13
CA TYR A 111 11.23 11.72 -0.41
C TYR A 111 11.51 11.16 -1.80
N VAL A 112 11.15 11.94 -2.82
CA VAL A 112 11.02 11.48 -4.20
C VAL A 112 11.86 12.32 -5.17
N PRO A 113 12.21 11.78 -6.35
CA PRO A 113 12.83 12.57 -7.41
C PRO A 113 11.97 13.79 -7.77
N SER A 114 12.62 14.95 -7.98
CA SER A 114 11.93 16.19 -8.35
C SER A 114 12.83 17.13 -9.16
N GLY A 115 12.25 17.78 -10.18
CA GLY A 115 12.98 18.66 -11.09
C GLY A 115 13.89 17.85 -12.02
N VAL A 116 15.06 18.40 -12.35
CA VAL A 116 15.98 17.77 -13.32
C VAL A 116 16.81 16.64 -12.69
N SER A 117 17.24 16.79 -11.43
CA SER A 117 18.13 15.82 -10.76
C SER A 117 18.06 15.85 -9.22
N GLY A 118 17.04 16.47 -8.64
CA GLY A 118 16.91 16.63 -7.20
C GLY A 118 16.01 15.60 -6.54
N TYR A 119 15.99 15.61 -5.21
CA TYR A 119 14.99 14.94 -4.39
C TYR A 119 14.35 15.93 -3.43
N LYS A 120 13.05 15.78 -3.19
CA LYS A 120 12.29 16.62 -2.26
C LYS A 120 11.24 15.79 -1.55
N TRP A 121 10.90 16.22 -0.34
CA TRP A 121 9.65 15.81 0.29
C TRP A 121 8.48 16.36 -0.51
N LYS A 122 7.62 15.46 -0.97
CA LYS A 122 6.39 15.79 -1.70
C LYS A 122 5.23 15.06 -1.04
N SER A 123 4.08 15.72 -0.96
CA SER A 123 2.86 15.08 -0.48
C SER A 123 2.54 13.86 -1.33
N ALA A 124 2.31 12.74 -0.65
CA ALA A 124 1.82 11.51 -1.22
C ALA A 124 0.33 11.39 -0.88
N ASN A 125 -0.49 11.11 -1.88
CA ASN A 125 -1.94 10.96 -1.78
C ASN A 125 -2.38 9.80 -2.66
N ILE A 126 -3.65 9.43 -2.55
CA ILE A 126 -4.27 8.40 -3.39
C ILE A 126 -5.05 9.11 -4.49
N SER A 127 -4.95 8.64 -5.73
CA SER A 127 -5.77 9.16 -6.82
C SER A 127 -7.27 8.96 -6.52
N ASP A 128 -8.12 9.94 -6.83
CA ASP A 128 -9.57 9.86 -6.60
C ASP A 128 -10.33 9.13 -7.72
N TYR A 129 -9.63 8.61 -8.73
CA TYR A 129 -10.22 7.78 -9.79
C TYR A 129 -10.61 6.39 -9.22
N PRO A 130 -11.91 6.04 -9.12
CA PRO A 130 -12.35 4.91 -8.29
C PRO A 130 -11.76 3.54 -8.65
N TYR A 131 -11.59 3.26 -9.95
CA TYR A 131 -11.08 1.96 -10.43
C TYR A 131 -9.54 1.87 -10.40
N SER A 132 -8.82 2.98 -10.30
CA SER A 132 -7.35 2.98 -10.30
C SER A 132 -6.76 3.37 -8.95
N ALA A 133 -7.37 4.28 -8.19
CA ALA A 133 -7.08 4.67 -6.80
C ALA A 133 -5.60 4.49 -6.38
N VAL A 134 -4.67 4.98 -7.21
CA VAL A 134 -3.25 4.65 -7.10
C VAL A 134 -2.56 5.53 -6.05
N LEU A 135 -1.61 4.98 -5.30
CA LEU A 135 -0.75 5.75 -4.41
C LEU A 135 0.31 6.55 -5.19
N MET A 136 0.29 7.87 -5.08
CA MET A 136 1.05 8.79 -5.94
C MET A 136 1.60 9.99 -5.18
N TRP A 137 2.58 10.66 -5.77
CA TRP A 137 2.93 12.04 -5.41
C TRP A 137 2.70 12.99 -6.58
N GLY A 138 2.65 14.29 -6.29
CA GLY A 138 2.44 15.31 -7.33
C GLY A 138 1.00 15.34 -7.85
N LEU A 139 0.05 14.81 -7.07
CA LEU A 139 -1.37 14.99 -7.32
C LEU A 139 -1.80 16.42 -6.95
N GLY A 140 -2.76 16.94 -7.71
CA GLY A 140 -3.41 18.22 -7.42
C GLY A 140 -4.59 18.05 -6.46
N GLN A 141 -5.63 18.88 -6.62
CA GLN A 141 -6.81 18.88 -5.76
C GLN A 141 -7.68 17.62 -5.83
N TYR A 142 -7.52 16.81 -6.88
CA TYR A 142 -8.26 15.57 -7.13
C TYR A 142 -7.47 14.39 -6.57
N SER A 143 -7.51 14.24 -5.24
CA SER A 143 -6.87 13.15 -4.53
C SER A 143 -7.52 12.88 -3.18
N LEU A 144 -7.43 11.65 -2.72
CA LEU A 144 -7.83 11.22 -1.39
C LEU A 144 -6.62 11.28 -0.44
N PRO A 145 -6.78 11.78 0.79
CA PRO A 145 -5.70 11.78 1.75
C PRO A 145 -5.35 10.36 2.18
N ILE A 146 -4.08 10.14 2.47
CA ILE A 146 -3.63 8.93 3.17
C ILE A 146 -4.01 9.08 4.63
N GLU A 147 -4.70 8.08 5.14
CA GLU A 147 -5.05 7.93 6.55
C GLU A 147 -4.36 6.68 7.09
N THR A 148 -4.28 6.60 8.43
CA THR A 148 -3.61 5.50 9.11
C THR A 148 -4.57 4.79 10.04
N TYR A 149 -4.41 3.48 10.17
CA TYR A 149 -5.37 2.60 10.82
C TYR A 149 -4.66 1.57 11.70
N TYR A 150 -5.29 1.24 12.83
CA TYR A 150 -5.06 -0.04 13.50
C TYR A 150 -5.95 -1.11 12.86
N HIS A 151 -5.44 -2.32 12.73
CA HIS A 151 -6.25 -3.47 12.33
C HIS A 151 -6.68 -4.27 13.54
N TYR A 152 -7.90 -4.78 13.50
CA TYR A 152 -8.44 -5.74 14.46
C TYR A 152 -8.93 -6.97 13.71
N GLN A 153 -8.67 -8.15 14.25
CA GLN A 153 -9.17 -9.42 13.75
C GLN A 153 -9.75 -10.17 14.94
N ASP A 154 -11.05 -10.50 14.89
CA ASP A 154 -11.78 -11.08 16.02
C ASP A 154 -11.59 -10.29 17.33
N ASP A 155 -11.71 -8.95 17.25
CA ASP A 155 -11.48 -7.99 18.33
C ASP A 155 -10.04 -7.92 18.89
N VAL A 156 -9.11 -8.69 18.32
CA VAL A 156 -7.68 -8.64 18.67
C VAL A 156 -6.96 -7.64 17.78
N LYS A 157 -6.35 -6.63 18.40
CA LYS A 157 -5.49 -5.67 17.70
C LYS A 157 -4.30 -6.39 17.06
N GLN A 158 -4.12 -6.17 15.76
CA GLN A 158 -2.98 -6.66 15.00
C GLN A 158 -1.81 -5.69 15.12
N ASP A 159 -0.59 -6.22 15.02
CA ASP A 159 0.62 -5.43 15.13
C ASP A 159 0.80 -4.51 13.92
N GLY A 160 1.16 -3.25 14.20
CA GLY A 160 1.48 -2.25 13.21
C GLY A 160 0.42 -1.17 13.00
N ILE A 161 0.72 -0.28 12.06
CA ILE A 161 -0.14 0.80 11.59
C ILE A 161 -0.24 0.65 10.08
N PHE A 162 -1.46 0.68 9.56
CA PHE A 162 -1.75 0.38 8.16
C PHE A 162 -2.24 1.61 7.41
N LEU A 163 -1.87 1.72 6.15
CA LEU A 163 -2.29 2.81 5.29
C LEU A 163 -3.62 2.51 4.62
N GLY A 164 -4.42 3.55 4.45
CA GLY A 164 -5.72 3.47 3.80
C GLY A 164 -6.34 4.83 3.55
N SER A 165 -7.62 4.84 3.25
CA SER A 165 -8.45 6.05 3.19
C SER A 165 -9.92 5.66 3.31
N HIS A 166 -10.74 6.50 3.95
CA HIS A 166 -12.19 6.31 4.08
C HIS A 166 -12.59 4.93 4.66
N ASN A 167 -11.91 4.50 5.71
CA ASN A 167 -12.07 3.20 6.39
C ASN A 167 -11.77 1.98 5.50
N VAL A 168 -11.03 2.17 4.41
CA VAL A 168 -10.53 1.10 3.55
C VAL A 168 -9.01 1.03 3.69
N THR A 169 -8.50 -0.16 4.01
CA THR A 169 -7.06 -0.43 4.13
C THR A 169 -6.59 -1.57 3.23
N THR A 170 -7.50 -2.17 2.45
CA THR A 170 -7.14 -3.24 1.51
C THR A 170 -6.60 -2.63 0.23
N TRP A 171 -5.47 -3.13 -0.24
CA TRP A 171 -4.81 -2.70 -1.47
C TRP A 171 -4.76 -3.84 -2.48
N GLY A 172 -4.91 -3.47 -3.75
CA GLY A 172 -4.54 -4.27 -4.90
C GLY A 172 -3.10 -3.97 -5.26
N ILE A 173 -2.32 -5.01 -5.54
CA ILE A 173 -0.92 -4.89 -5.90
C ILE A 173 -0.62 -5.68 -7.16
N GLN A 174 -0.17 -4.99 -8.22
CA GLN A 174 0.02 -5.58 -9.54
C GLN A 174 1.40 -5.25 -10.10
N ARG A 175 2.06 -6.26 -10.68
CA ARG A 175 3.38 -6.09 -11.28
C ARG A 175 3.30 -5.25 -12.54
N GLN A 176 4.18 -4.27 -12.64
CA GLN A 176 4.38 -3.42 -13.81
C GLN A 176 5.74 -3.71 -14.46
N ALA A 177 5.79 -3.50 -15.78
CA ALA A 177 7.06 -3.51 -16.50
C ALA A 177 7.93 -2.31 -16.08
N GLY A 178 9.24 -2.46 -16.22
CA GLY A 178 10.16 -1.37 -15.91
C GLY A 178 10.05 -0.20 -16.87
N SER A 179 10.31 0.99 -16.35
CA SER A 179 10.31 2.25 -17.10
C SER A 179 11.56 3.06 -16.76
N ALA A 180 11.82 4.15 -17.49
CA ALA A 180 12.90 5.08 -17.13
C ALA A 180 12.74 5.59 -15.68
N GLY A 181 11.48 5.73 -15.23
CA GLY A 181 11.08 6.12 -13.88
C GLY A 181 11.56 5.21 -12.76
N SER A 182 11.70 3.92 -13.05
CA SER A 182 12.13 2.87 -12.12
C SER A 182 13.54 2.34 -12.47
N ALA A 183 14.34 3.16 -13.19
CA ALA A 183 15.65 2.78 -13.70
C ALA A 183 15.65 1.49 -14.54
N GLY A 184 14.57 1.26 -15.30
CA GLY A 184 14.37 0.08 -16.15
C GLY A 184 13.89 -1.16 -15.40
N ASN A 185 13.68 -1.07 -14.09
CA ASN A 185 13.31 -2.24 -13.30
C ASN A 185 11.80 -2.41 -13.18
N PRO A 186 11.30 -3.66 -13.16
CA PRO A 186 9.93 -3.93 -12.73
C PRO A 186 9.67 -3.37 -11.33
N TYR A 187 8.40 -3.13 -11.05
CA TYR A 187 7.92 -2.70 -9.75
C TYR A 187 6.48 -3.19 -9.58
N TRP A 188 5.92 -3.03 -8.39
CA TRP A 188 4.53 -3.36 -8.12
C TRP A 188 3.75 -2.09 -7.79
N LEU A 189 2.67 -1.86 -8.53
CA LEU A 189 1.80 -0.71 -8.37
C LEU A 189 0.74 -0.99 -7.30
N LEU A 190 0.50 -0.01 -6.44
CA LEU A 190 -0.50 -0.07 -5.37
C LEU A 190 -1.76 0.70 -5.75
N ARG A 191 -2.94 0.09 -5.60
CA ARG A 191 -4.23 0.78 -5.63
C ARG A 191 -5.11 0.44 -4.45
N LEU A 192 -5.86 1.40 -3.94
CA LEU A 192 -6.79 1.18 -2.84
C LEU A 192 -8.05 0.46 -3.36
N LEU A 193 -8.43 -0.66 -2.73
CA LEU A 193 -9.64 -1.42 -3.10
C LEU A 193 -10.87 -0.86 -2.39
N GLY A 194 -11.18 0.40 -2.67
CA GLY A 194 -12.34 1.12 -2.12
C GLY A 194 -13.67 0.79 -2.80
N PRO A 195 -14.77 1.44 -2.39
CA PRO A 195 -16.06 1.30 -3.07
C PRO A 195 -15.94 1.66 -4.56
N ASN A 196 -16.53 0.84 -5.44
CA ASN A 196 -16.45 0.99 -6.91
C ASN A 196 -15.04 0.81 -7.50
N SER A 197 -14.17 0.10 -6.78
CA SER A 197 -12.85 -0.31 -7.30
C SER A 197 -12.92 -1.59 -8.14
N GLU A 198 -14.09 -2.22 -8.21
CA GLU A 198 -14.36 -3.35 -9.08
C GLU A 198 -14.20 -2.97 -10.55
N ASN A 199 -13.68 -3.89 -11.35
CA ASN A 199 -13.58 -3.70 -12.79
C ASN A 199 -14.99 -3.58 -13.39
N PRO A 200 -15.31 -2.48 -14.09
CA PRO A 200 -16.67 -2.21 -14.59
C PRO A 200 -17.14 -3.21 -15.65
N SER A 201 -16.22 -3.97 -16.26
CA SER A 201 -16.54 -4.94 -17.31
C SER A 201 -16.94 -6.32 -16.79
N ASN A 202 -16.42 -6.75 -15.64
CA ASN A 202 -16.67 -8.10 -15.08
C ASN A 202 -17.10 -8.10 -13.61
N GLY A 203 -17.07 -6.95 -12.92
CA GLY A 203 -17.44 -6.80 -11.51
C GLY A 203 -16.43 -7.38 -10.52
N GLU A 204 -15.26 -7.82 -10.98
CA GLU A 204 -14.25 -8.39 -10.10
C GLU A 204 -13.46 -7.31 -9.38
N LEU A 205 -13.23 -7.51 -8.07
CA LEU A 205 -12.51 -6.56 -7.24
C LEU A 205 -11.02 -6.47 -7.60
N LEU A 206 -10.39 -7.59 -7.97
CA LEU A 206 -8.99 -7.67 -8.39
C LEU A 206 -8.93 -7.84 -9.90
N SER A 207 -7.95 -7.20 -10.53
CA SER A 207 -7.63 -7.46 -11.94
C SER A 207 -6.82 -8.75 -12.08
N ASP A 208 -6.79 -9.31 -13.30
CA ASP A 208 -5.93 -10.45 -13.61
C ASP A 208 -4.47 -10.19 -13.20
N GLY A 209 -3.90 -11.11 -12.41
CA GLY A 209 -2.52 -11.02 -11.92
C GLY A 209 -2.29 -9.98 -10.80
N GLU A 210 -3.35 -9.42 -10.24
CA GLU A 210 -3.30 -8.56 -9.07
C GLU A 210 -3.49 -9.35 -7.77
N TYR A 211 -2.70 -9.03 -6.75
CA TYR A 211 -2.81 -9.63 -5.43
C TYR A 211 -3.52 -8.70 -4.45
N ARG A 212 -4.09 -9.27 -3.40
CA ARG A 212 -4.66 -8.51 -2.28
C ARG A 212 -3.62 -8.37 -1.17
N THR A 213 -3.50 -7.20 -0.57
CA THR A 213 -2.58 -6.98 0.57
C THR A 213 -3.06 -5.89 1.51
N PHE A 214 -2.42 -5.78 2.66
CA PHE A 214 -2.37 -4.56 3.45
C PHE A 214 -1.00 -3.88 3.29
N ILE A 215 -0.93 -2.59 3.62
CA ILE A 215 0.30 -1.80 3.55
C ILE A 215 0.60 -1.25 4.95
N ARG A 216 1.66 -1.75 5.58
CA ARG A 216 2.06 -1.41 6.94
C ARG A 216 3.17 -0.36 6.95
N VAL A 217 3.11 0.60 7.87
CA VAL A 217 4.22 1.49 8.20
C VAL A 217 5.27 0.71 8.98
N ASP A 218 6.52 0.75 8.51
CA ASP A 218 7.66 0.09 9.12
C ASP A 218 8.69 1.13 9.57
N GLY A 219 8.66 1.43 10.87
CA GLY A 219 9.59 2.33 11.54
C GLY A 219 10.81 1.56 12.02
N SER A 220 11.85 1.50 11.19
CA SER A 220 13.15 0.93 11.54
C SER A 220 13.82 1.63 12.72
#